data_AF-A0A3D4GW83-F1
#
_entry.id   AF-A0A3D4GW83-F1
#
_cell.length_a   1.000
_cell.length_b   1.000
_cell.length_c   1.000
_cell.angle_alpha   90.00
_cell.angle_beta   90.00
_cell.angle_gamma   90.00
#
_symmetry.space_group_name_H-M   'P 1'
#
loop_
_entity.id
_entity.type
_entity.pdbx_description
1 polymer ?
#
loop_
_entity_poly.entity_id
_entity_poly.type
_entity_poly.pdbx_seq_one_letter_code
_entity_poly.pdbx_strand_id
1 'polypeptide(L)' 'VTAGWLFVVGTIIFSGSLYVLSISGIRSFGAVTPLGGLAFLAGWIYLVRTVWQ' A
#
# COMPACT_ATOMS: atom_id res chain seq x y z
N VAL A 1 15.83 -1.80 4.92
CA VAL A 1 14.92 -0.83 5.58
C VAL A 1 13.87 -0.27 4.63
N THR A 2 14.24 0.17 3.43
CA THR A 2 13.32 0.78 2.43
C THR A 2 12.11 -0.10 2.09
N ALA A 3 12.27 -1.41 1.89
CA ALA A 3 11.13 -2.33 1.71
C ALA A 3 10.14 -2.28 2.89
N GLY A 4 10.64 -2.23 4.13
CA GLY A 4 9.79 -2.14 5.33
C GLY A 4 8.93 -0.88 5.32
N TRP A 5 9.49 0.27 4.93
CA TRP A 5 8.71 1.51 4.79
C TRP A 5 7.66 1.43 3.68
N LEU A 6 7.98 0.78 2.55
CA LEU A 6 7.02 0.56 1.46
C LEU A 6 5.85 -0.32 1.93
N PHE A 7 6.10 -1.34 2.74
CA PHE A 7 5.04 -2.15 3.36
C PHE A 7 4.21 -1.33 4.35
N VAL A 8 4.83 -0.59 5.27
CA VAL A 8 4.12 0.20 6.29
C VAL A 8 3.23 1.27 5.64
N VAL A 9 3.79 2.07 4.73
CA VAL A 9 3.04 3.11 4.00
C VAL A 9 1.96 2.48 3.13
N GLY A 10 2.27 1.39 2.43
CA GLY A 10 1.30 0.62 1.65
C GLY A 10 0.11 0.16 2.49
N THR A 11 0.35 -0.44 3.66
CA THR A 11 -0.70 -0.87 4.60
C THR A 11 -1.58 0.29 5.05
N ILE A 12 -0.98 1.41 5.48
CA ILE A 12 -1.73 2.56 5.99
C ILE A 12 -2.63 3.13 4.89
N ILE A 13 -2.10 3.32 3.68
CA ILE A 13 -2.86 3.89 2.55
C ILE A 13 -3.94 2.92 2.08
N PHE A 14 -3.60 1.64 1.89
CA PHE A 14 -4.51 0.63 1.37
C PHE A 14 -5.66 0.31 2.33
N SER A 15 -5.33 -0.04 3.58
CA SER A 15 -6.34 -0.40 4.58
C SER A 15 -7.10 0.82 5.07
N GLY A 16 -6.41 1.96 5.23
CA GLY A 16 -7.02 3.22 5.62
C GLY A 16 -8.07 3.70 4.62
N SER A 17 -7.78 3.66 3.31
CA SER A 17 -8.76 4.06 2.30
C SER A 17 -9.99 3.16 2.30
N LEU A 18 -9.83 1.85 2.49
CA LEU A 18 -10.93 0.90 2.56
C LEU A 18 -11.78 1.07 3.83
N TYR A 19 -11.17 1.39 4.97
CA TYR A 19 -11.92 1.73 6.19
C TYR A 19 -12.73 3.02 6.02
N VAL A 20 -12.14 4.06 5.42
CA VAL A 20 -12.88 5.28 5.13
C VAL A 20 -14.03 4.97 4.16
N LEU A 21 -13.78 4.22 3.09
CA LEU A 21 -14.80 3.82 2.13
C LEU A 21 -15.94 3.01 2.80
N SER A 22 -15.63 2.08 3.70
CA SER A 22 -16.63 1.22 4.35
C SER A 22 -17.50 1.99 5.35
N ILE A 23 -16.94 2.96 6.06
CA ILE A 23 -17.66 3.74 7.08
C ILE A 23 -18.42 4.91 6.44
N SER A 24 -17.80 5.63 5.51
CA SER A 24 -18.36 6.86 4.92
C SER A 24 -19.16 6.63 3.63
N GLY A 25 -18.94 5.52 2.93
CA GLY A 25 -19.53 5.26 1.61
C GLY A 25 -18.95 6.12 0.48
N ILE A 26 -17.93 6.95 0.73
CA ILE A 26 -17.34 7.85 -0.26
C ILE A 26 -16.53 7.04 -1.29
N ARG A 27 -17.15 6.73 -2.43
CA ARG A 27 -16.58 5.85 -3.48
C ARG A 27 -15.24 6.33 -4.05
N SER A 28 -14.95 7.63 -4.01
CA SER A 28 -13.67 8.17 -4.51
C SER A 28 -12.46 7.65 -3.72
N PHE A 29 -12.62 7.29 -2.43
CA PHE A 29 -11.57 6.63 -1.66
C PHE A 29 -11.18 5.25 -2.21
N GLY A 30 -12.06 4.60 -2.98
CA GLY A 30 -11.73 3.36 -3.68
C GLY A 30 -10.60 3.55 -4.72
N ALA A 31 -10.46 4.75 -5.30
CA ALA A 31 -9.38 5.07 -6.23
C ALA A 31 -8.02 5.31 -5.55
N VAL A 32 -8.01 5.49 -4.21
CA VAL A 32 -6.78 5.63 -3.41
C VAL A 32 -6.18 4.25 -3.08
N THR A 33 -7.02 3.22 -2.93
CA THR A 33 -6.59 1.85 -2.61
C THR A 33 -5.50 1.30 -3.54
N PRO A 34 -5.56 1.47 -4.88
CA PRO A 34 -4.49 1.05 -5.78
C PRO A 34 -3.12 1.66 -5.47
N LEU A 35 -3.05 2.89 -4.93
CA LEU A 35 -1.77 3.52 -4.58
C LEU A 35 -1.05 2.77 -3.45
N GLY A 36 -1.81 2.33 -2.44
CA GLY A 36 -1.28 1.46 -1.39
C GLY A 36 -0.83 0.09 -1.94
N GLY A 37 -1.58 -0.45 -2.91
CA GLY A 37 -1.21 -1.67 -3.62
C GLY A 37 0.09 -1.55 -4.43
N LEU A 38 0.30 -0.40 -5.11
CA LEU A 38 1.54 -0.10 -5.82
C LEU A 38 2.73 0.00 -4.86
N ALA A 39 2.54 0.59 -3.67
CA ALA A 39 3.57 0.61 -2.63
C ALA A 39 3.93 -0.81 -2.15
N PHE A 40 2.95 -1.70 -2.01
CA PHE A 40 3.22 -3.12 -1.72
C PHE A 40 4.01 -3.83 -2.81
N LEU A 41 3.63 -3.64 -4.09
CA LEU A 41 4.37 -4.21 -5.21
C LEU A 41 5.81 -3.69 -5.25
N ALA A 42 6.02 -2.38 -5.03
CA ALA A 42 7.35 -1.81 -4.93
C ALA A 42 8.14 -2.38 -3.74
N GLY A 43 7.48 -2.58 -2.59
CA GLY A 43 8.07 -3.20 -1.39
C GLY A 43 8.58 -4.61 -1.67
N TRP A 44 7.77 -5.44 -2.34
CA TRP A 44 8.17 -6.78 -2.76
C TRP A 44 9.30 -6.77 -3.79
N ILE A 45 9.22 -5.91 -4.81
CA ILE A 45 10.30 -5.78 -5.82
C ILE A 45 11.60 -5.38 -5.15
N TYR A 46 11.58 -4.40 -4.24
CA TYR A 46 12.77 -3.97 -3.53
C TYR A 46 13.31 -5.07 -2.62
N LEU A 47 12.45 -5.76 -1.87
CA LEU A 47 12.85 -6.85 -0.99
C LEU A 47 13.52 -7.99 -1.77
N VAL A 48 12.89 -8.46 -2.84
CA VAL A 48 13.45 -9.48 -3.74
C VAL A 48 14.78 -8.98 -4.31
N ARG A 49 14.81 -7.76 -4.85
CA ARG A 49 16.06 -7.20 -5.37
C ARG A 49 17.16 -7.22 -4.32
N THR A 50 16.90 -6.82 -3.06
CA THR A 50 17.91 -6.79 -1.99
C THR A 50 18.34 -8.16 -1.49
N VAL A 51 17.47 -9.18 -1.60
CA VAL A 51 17.80 -10.54 -1.15
C VAL A 51 18.66 -11.27 -2.19
N TRP A 52 18.43 -11.00 -3.47
CA TRP A 52 19.14 -11.65 -4.60
C TRP A 52 20.29 -10.81 -5.17
N GLN A 53 20.82 -9.86 -4.40
CA GLN A 53 22.07 -9.14 -4.70
C GLN A 53 23.25 -10.01 -4.31
#